data_AF-A0A6J3DQT5-F1
#
_entry.id   AF-A0A6J3DQT5-F1
#
_cell.length_a   1.000
_cell.length_b   1.000
_cell.length_c   1.000
_cell.angle_alpha   90.00
_cell.angle_beta   90.00
_cell.angle_gamma   90.00
#
_symmetry.space_group_name_H-M   'P 1'
#
loop_
_entity.id
_entity.type
_entity.pdbx_description
1 polymer ?
#
loop_
_entity_poly.entity_id
_entity_poly.type
_entity_poly.pdbx_seq_one_letter_code
_entity_poly.pdbx_strand_id
1 'polypeptide(L)'
;MLPAALRRWLHRPKRSDPRLLSQFFFADERVTRVVAEINGLDAELDPQQYLVLLNQLHLSQAHLLAVIERIMEECIPTQRHSRDYLVKFPEELLVDNLGNHMLFAAECLLAGTFIEVEEAEGAQLRPRARNLLCSLELVRTVLREQSLSQPGTYPEPVRAALVQFDRLFAEFELSYVSSLVAVKSPEEIYRQQEIIVLFCETVERALRSGYLTQEMIDGYEPLLMFTIPRLAIISGLLIYPEGPLSLERGPEQMSRVFSPFYNLLKKIRDLLRVLSAEELCLLERSLCAAESEDPHGPATPPTWGAAMPGVSERLAAPPATPLTPWQHPEPRCRGAGVADQLQTNFASDLRSILKTVFKIVASQGDPSEDLGTSSE
;
A
#
# COMPACT_ATOMS: atom_id res chain seq x y z
N MET A 1 -17.77 26.37 -47.44
CA MET A 1 -17.33 26.10 -46.05
C MET A 1 -18.52 25.62 -45.24
N LEU A 2 -18.48 24.41 -44.69
CA LEU A 2 -19.55 23.93 -43.79
C LEU A 2 -19.49 24.68 -42.45
N PRO A 3 -20.63 25.11 -41.88
CA PRO A 3 -20.66 25.77 -40.57
C PRO A 3 -19.94 24.94 -39.51
N ALA A 4 -19.25 25.59 -38.57
CA ALA A 4 -18.50 24.89 -37.53
C ALA A 4 -19.39 23.92 -36.70
N ALA A 5 -20.63 24.34 -36.42
CA ALA A 5 -21.64 23.48 -35.79
C ALA A 5 -21.99 22.24 -36.61
N LEU A 6 -22.14 22.36 -37.94
CA LEU A 6 -22.49 21.23 -38.80
C LEU A 6 -21.32 20.23 -38.93
N ARG A 7 -20.08 20.72 -38.96
CA ARG A 7 -18.88 19.86 -38.87
C ARG A 7 -18.78 19.13 -37.53
N ARG A 8 -18.97 19.84 -36.41
CA ARG A 8 -19.00 19.22 -35.07
C ARG A 8 -20.10 18.16 -34.93
N TRP A 9 -21.25 18.34 -35.57
CA TRP A 9 -22.31 17.34 -35.61
C TRP A 9 -21.94 16.11 -36.46
N LEU A 10 -21.37 16.32 -37.65
CA LEU A 10 -20.93 15.25 -38.56
C LEU A 10 -19.76 14.42 -38.00
N HIS A 11 -18.88 15.02 -37.21
CA HIS A 11 -17.73 14.34 -36.59
C HIS A 11 -17.98 13.82 -35.17
N ARG A 12 -19.24 13.82 -34.68
CA ARG A 12 -19.55 13.24 -33.36
C ARG A 12 -19.23 11.73 -33.36
N PRO A 13 -18.44 11.22 -32.40
CA PRO A 13 -18.11 9.80 -32.33
C PRO A 13 -19.36 8.94 -32.09
N LYS A 14 -19.28 7.66 -32.48
CA LYS A 14 -20.35 6.67 -32.23
C LYS A 14 -20.16 6.05 -30.85
N ARG A 15 -21.26 5.82 -30.10
CA ARG A 15 -21.21 5.15 -28.78
C ARG A 15 -20.60 3.74 -28.80
N SER A 16 -20.57 3.10 -29.97
CA SER A 16 -19.96 1.79 -30.18
C SER A 16 -18.51 1.84 -30.70
N ASP A 17 -17.91 3.02 -30.85
CA ASP A 17 -16.50 3.17 -31.26
C ASP A 17 -15.60 2.93 -30.03
N PRO A 18 -14.74 1.89 -30.05
CA PRO A 18 -13.89 1.52 -28.91
C PRO A 18 -12.69 2.45 -28.71
N ARG A 19 -12.44 3.45 -29.56
CA ARG A 19 -11.29 4.36 -29.42
C ARG A 19 -11.36 5.20 -28.13
N LEU A 20 -10.21 5.47 -27.52
CA LEU A 20 -10.13 6.24 -26.27
C LEU A 20 -10.76 7.65 -26.40
N LEU A 21 -10.55 8.35 -27.51
CA LEU A 21 -11.19 9.65 -27.78
C LEU A 21 -12.73 9.59 -27.85
N SER A 22 -13.30 8.45 -28.28
CA SER A 22 -14.75 8.22 -28.25
C SER A 22 -15.24 7.97 -26.82
N GLN A 23 -14.55 7.09 -26.08
CA GLN A 23 -14.83 6.84 -24.66
C GLN A 23 -14.77 8.15 -23.85
N PHE A 24 -13.74 8.96 -24.09
CA PHE A 24 -13.55 10.27 -23.46
C PHE A 24 -14.73 11.20 -23.74
N PHE A 25 -15.13 11.34 -25.00
CA PHE A 25 -16.23 12.23 -25.40
C PHE A 25 -17.53 11.91 -24.63
N PHE A 26 -17.86 10.62 -24.45
CA PHE A 26 -19.07 10.22 -23.72
C PHE A 26 -18.92 10.30 -22.20
N ALA A 27 -17.71 10.05 -21.65
CA ALA A 27 -17.44 10.26 -20.23
C ALA A 27 -17.55 11.74 -19.85
N ASP A 28 -16.99 12.64 -20.68
CA ASP A 28 -17.06 14.09 -20.50
C ASP A 28 -18.48 14.65 -20.72
N GLU A 29 -19.24 14.13 -21.69
CA GLU A 29 -20.67 14.46 -21.87
C GLU A 29 -21.47 14.07 -20.62
N ARG A 30 -21.13 12.94 -19.98
CA ARG A 30 -21.79 12.49 -18.73
C ARG A 30 -21.48 13.43 -17.56
N VAL A 31 -20.21 13.75 -17.31
CA VAL A 31 -19.82 14.70 -16.24
C VAL A 31 -20.52 16.04 -16.44
N THR A 32 -20.47 16.59 -17.67
CA THR A 32 -21.10 17.87 -18.00
C THR A 32 -22.61 17.86 -17.77
N ARG A 33 -23.28 16.74 -18.05
CA ARG A 33 -24.72 16.58 -17.81
C ARG A 33 -25.04 16.54 -16.32
N VAL A 34 -24.34 15.74 -15.52
CA VAL A 34 -24.59 15.64 -14.07
C VAL A 34 -24.33 16.97 -13.38
N VAL A 35 -23.27 17.70 -13.75
CA VAL A 35 -23.02 19.07 -13.25
C VAL A 35 -24.16 20.03 -13.61
N ALA A 36 -24.72 19.94 -14.82
CA ALA A 36 -25.87 20.76 -15.21
C ALA A 36 -27.16 20.40 -14.44
N GLU A 37 -27.37 19.11 -14.14
CA GLU A 37 -28.48 18.64 -13.30
C GLU A 37 -28.32 19.11 -11.84
N ILE A 38 -27.12 19.08 -11.26
CA ILE A 38 -26.82 19.62 -9.93
C ILE A 38 -27.06 21.13 -9.87
N ASN A 39 -26.54 21.89 -10.83
CA ASN A 39 -26.71 23.35 -10.87
C ASN A 39 -28.17 23.80 -11.12
N GLY A 40 -29.03 22.90 -11.62
CA GLY A 40 -30.45 23.13 -11.79
C GLY A 40 -31.32 22.67 -10.61
N LEU A 41 -30.72 22.02 -9.61
CA LEU A 41 -31.42 21.49 -8.44
C LEU A 41 -31.38 22.49 -7.28
N ASP A 42 -32.51 22.67 -6.60
CA ASP A 42 -32.57 23.33 -5.31
C ASP A 42 -32.29 22.29 -4.20
N ALA A 43 -31.09 22.36 -3.62
CA ALA A 43 -30.63 21.42 -2.59
C ALA A 43 -31.37 21.59 -1.23
N GLU A 44 -32.04 22.71 -0.99
CA GLU A 44 -32.88 22.89 0.21
C GLU A 44 -34.23 22.17 0.05
N LEU A 45 -34.75 22.09 -1.18
CA LEU A 45 -36.02 21.45 -1.49
C LEU A 45 -35.91 19.94 -1.71
N ASP A 46 -34.81 19.45 -2.29
CA ASP A 46 -34.58 18.01 -2.48
C ASP A 46 -33.12 17.59 -2.15
N PRO A 47 -32.78 17.48 -0.85
CA PRO A 47 -31.45 17.04 -0.42
C PRO A 47 -31.16 15.57 -0.75
N GLN A 48 -32.18 14.72 -0.95
CA GLN A 48 -31.97 13.32 -1.32
C GLN A 48 -31.52 13.21 -2.78
N GLN A 49 -32.17 13.92 -3.70
CA GLN A 49 -31.76 13.98 -5.10
C GLN A 49 -30.38 14.65 -5.25
N TYR A 50 -30.06 15.66 -4.42
CA TYR A 50 -28.72 16.26 -4.40
C TYR A 50 -27.63 15.23 -4.09
N LEU A 51 -27.81 14.42 -3.04
CA LEU A 51 -26.87 13.34 -2.69
C LEU A 51 -26.75 12.27 -3.78
N VAL A 52 -27.86 11.91 -4.44
CA VAL A 52 -27.85 10.98 -5.57
C VAL A 52 -27.04 11.55 -6.75
N LEU A 53 -27.25 12.81 -7.11
CA LEU A 53 -26.50 13.46 -8.18
C LEU A 53 -25.02 13.65 -7.82
N LEU A 54 -24.68 13.96 -6.56
CA LEU A 54 -23.30 14.07 -6.08
C LEU A 54 -22.55 12.73 -6.22
N ASN A 55 -23.19 11.61 -5.86
CA ASN A 55 -22.63 10.28 -6.07
C ASN A 55 -22.50 9.95 -7.58
N GLN A 56 -23.48 10.31 -8.40
CA GLN A 56 -23.37 10.16 -9.86
C GLN A 56 -22.24 11.00 -10.46
N LEU A 57 -22.00 12.20 -9.92
CA LEU A 57 -20.90 13.08 -10.33
C LEU A 57 -19.57 12.39 -10.03
N HIS A 58 -19.36 11.95 -8.78
CA HIS A 58 -18.14 11.25 -8.36
C HIS A 58 -17.85 10.02 -9.24
N LEU A 59 -18.84 9.16 -9.48
CA LEU A 59 -18.71 8.00 -10.37
C LEU A 59 -18.40 8.40 -11.83
N SER A 60 -18.93 9.53 -12.30
CA SER A 60 -18.65 10.03 -13.65
C SER A 60 -17.27 10.68 -13.80
N GLN A 61 -16.80 11.39 -12.77
CA GLN A 61 -15.44 11.94 -12.67
C GLN A 61 -14.41 10.80 -12.61
N ALA A 62 -14.65 9.78 -11.80
CA ALA A 62 -13.80 8.59 -11.71
C ALA A 62 -13.66 7.88 -13.06
N HIS A 63 -14.76 7.71 -13.79
CA HIS A 63 -14.73 7.14 -15.14
C HIS A 63 -13.99 8.06 -16.14
N LEU A 64 -14.19 9.37 -16.07
CA LEU A 64 -13.48 10.34 -16.91
C LEU A 64 -11.97 10.30 -16.67
N LEU A 65 -11.54 10.29 -15.40
CA LEU A 65 -10.13 10.21 -15.01
C LEU A 65 -9.49 8.90 -15.50
N ALA A 66 -10.17 7.76 -15.33
CA ALA A 66 -9.69 6.47 -15.82
C ALA A 66 -9.53 6.42 -17.37
N VAL A 67 -10.34 7.16 -18.13
CA VAL A 67 -10.15 7.30 -19.57
C VAL A 67 -9.01 8.27 -19.90
N ILE A 68 -8.84 9.36 -19.15
CA ILE A 68 -7.70 10.28 -19.31
C ILE A 68 -6.38 9.57 -19.01
N GLU A 69 -6.30 8.75 -17.96
CA GLU A 69 -5.12 7.92 -17.64
C GLU A 69 -4.72 7.02 -18.82
N ARG A 70 -5.66 6.29 -19.40
CA ARG A 70 -5.42 5.45 -20.59
C ARG A 70 -5.00 6.26 -21.82
N ILE A 71 -5.51 7.49 -21.96
CA ILE A 71 -5.03 8.42 -22.99
C ILE A 71 -3.60 8.86 -22.70
N MET A 72 -3.21 9.07 -21.44
CA MET A 72 -1.83 9.41 -21.07
C MET A 72 -0.87 8.24 -21.27
N GLU A 73 -1.29 7.00 -21.03
CA GLU A 73 -0.54 5.78 -21.35
C GLU A 73 -0.23 5.67 -22.86
N GLU A 74 -1.21 5.92 -23.73
CA GLU A 74 -1.01 5.89 -25.19
C GLU A 74 -0.24 7.12 -25.70
N CYS A 75 -0.53 8.30 -25.15
CA CYS A 75 -0.03 9.56 -25.67
C CYS A 75 1.37 9.92 -25.14
N ILE A 76 1.59 9.84 -23.83
CA ILE A 76 2.79 10.37 -23.15
C ILE A 76 3.51 9.34 -22.26
N PRO A 77 3.74 8.08 -22.70
CA PRO A 77 4.23 6.99 -21.85
C PRO A 77 5.57 7.29 -21.17
N THR A 78 6.48 8.01 -21.84
CA THR A 78 7.82 8.35 -21.31
C THR A 78 7.91 9.74 -20.70
N GLN A 79 6.81 10.48 -20.64
CA GLN A 79 6.75 11.86 -20.12
C GLN A 79 5.85 11.99 -18.88
N ARG A 80 5.35 10.85 -18.36
CA ARG A 80 4.67 10.79 -17.06
C ARG A 80 5.64 11.28 -15.97
N HIS A 81 5.13 12.12 -15.06
CA HIS A 81 5.85 12.53 -13.87
C HIS A 81 6.14 11.31 -12.98
N SER A 82 7.29 11.28 -12.30
CA SER A 82 7.58 10.16 -11.37
C SER A 82 6.58 10.13 -10.20
N ARG A 83 6.20 8.90 -9.81
CA ARG A 83 5.37 8.57 -8.65
C ARG A 83 6.18 7.94 -7.52
N ASP A 84 7.51 8.03 -7.54
CA ASP A 84 8.40 7.46 -6.51
C ASP A 84 8.07 7.97 -5.10
N TYR A 85 7.43 9.14 -4.98
CA TYR A 85 6.97 9.68 -3.71
C TYR A 85 5.89 8.81 -3.01
N LEU A 86 5.21 7.90 -3.72
CA LEU A 86 4.24 6.98 -3.13
C LEU A 86 4.90 6.06 -2.08
N VAL A 87 6.21 5.80 -2.17
CA VAL A 87 6.96 5.04 -1.14
C VAL A 87 6.95 5.73 0.24
N LYS A 88 6.68 7.04 0.27
CA LYS A 88 6.59 7.83 1.50
C LYS A 88 5.23 7.68 2.19
N PHE A 89 4.20 7.23 1.48
CA PHE A 89 2.84 7.16 1.99
C PHE A 89 2.64 5.91 2.86
N PRO A 90 1.76 5.96 3.88
CA PRO A 90 1.22 4.77 4.53
C PRO A 90 0.53 3.84 3.53
N GLU A 91 0.64 2.52 3.72
CA GLU A 91 0.02 1.54 2.81
C GLU A 91 -1.51 1.63 2.79
N GLU A 92 -2.09 2.07 3.90
CA GLU A 92 -3.53 2.25 4.10
C GLU A 92 -4.12 3.34 3.19
N LEU A 93 -3.29 4.23 2.62
CA LEU A 93 -3.70 5.25 1.65
C LEU A 93 -3.49 4.81 0.19
N LEU A 94 -2.72 3.74 -0.05
CA LEU A 94 -2.42 3.23 -1.40
C LEU A 94 -3.54 2.32 -1.95
N VAL A 95 -4.79 2.66 -1.63
CA VAL A 95 -5.99 1.93 -2.07
C VAL A 95 -6.33 2.31 -3.51
N ASP A 96 -6.89 1.35 -4.25
CA ASP A 96 -7.59 1.66 -5.49
C ASP A 96 -8.57 2.83 -5.25
N ASN A 97 -8.53 3.83 -6.14
CA ASN A 97 -9.24 5.13 -6.07
C ASN A 97 -8.52 6.32 -5.40
N LEU A 98 -7.25 6.27 -4.98
CA LEU A 98 -6.55 7.47 -4.44
C LEU A 98 -6.72 8.71 -5.34
N GLY A 99 -6.56 8.55 -6.66
CA GLY A 99 -6.73 9.66 -7.61
C GLY A 99 -8.14 10.27 -7.64
N ASN A 100 -9.19 9.48 -7.40
CA ASN A 100 -10.57 10.00 -7.33
C ASN A 100 -10.77 10.84 -6.06
N HIS A 101 -10.14 10.43 -4.95
CA HIS A 101 -10.11 11.21 -3.72
C HIS A 101 -9.33 12.53 -3.89
N MET A 102 -8.26 12.56 -4.70
CA MET A 102 -7.51 13.79 -4.97
C MET A 102 -8.33 14.84 -5.74
N LEU A 103 -9.16 14.43 -6.72
CA LEU A 103 -10.06 15.37 -7.40
C LEU A 103 -11.12 15.92 -6.44
N PHE A 104 -11.77 15.06 -5.65
CA PHE A 104 -12.75 15.47 -4.65
C PHE A 104 -12.14 16.41 -3.59
N ALA A 105 -10.95 16.09 -3.08
CA ALA A 105 -10.20 16.92 -2.16
C ALA A 105 -9.88 18.31 -2.74
N ALA A 106 -9.47 18.38 -4.01
CA ALA A 106 -9.24 19.64 -4.69
C ALA A 106 -10.53 20.49 -4.82
N GLU A 107 -11.67 19.85 -5.10
CA GLU A 107 -12.98 20.52 -5.17
C GLU A 107 -13.41 21.05 -3.78
N CYS A 108 -13.30 20.24 -2.72
CA CYS A 108 -13.59 20.65 -1.34
C CYS A 108 -12.68 21.79 -0.85
N LEU A 109 -11.39 21.78 -1.19
CA LEU A 109 -10.45 22.86 -0.86
C LEU A 109 -10.82 24.20 -1.52
N LEU A 110 -11.39 24.18 -2.74
CA LEU A 110 -11.87 25.41 -3.39
C LEU A 110 -13.26 25.85 -2.90
N ALA A 111 -14.11 24.91 -2.50
CA ALA A 111 -15.40 25.19 -1.88
C ALA A 111 -15.28 25.73 -0.44
N GLY A 112 -14.13 25.50 0.22
CA GLY A 112 -13.90 25.89 1.61
C GLY A 112 -14.60 24.96 2.63
N THR A 113 -14.86 23.70 2.24
CA THR A 113 -15.65 22.73 3.02
C THR A 113 -14.81 21.58 3.58
N PHE A 114 -13.50 21.78 3.74
CA PHE A 114 -12.58 20.74 4.23
C PHE A 114 -12.68 20.59 5.76
N ILE A 115 -12.68 19.34 6.23
CA ILE A 115 -12.75 18.98 7.66
C ILE A 115 -11.41 18.41 8.18
N GLU A 116 -10.61 17.81 7.28
CA GLU A 116 -9.46 16.96 7.65
C GLU A 116 -8.10 17.67 7.62
N VAL A 117 -8.02 18.88 7.07
CA VAL A 117 -6.78 19.67 6.94
C VAL A 117 -6.84 20.90 7.84
N GLU A 118 -5.72 21.33 8.43
CA GLU A 118 -5.67 22.59 9.17
C GLU A 118 -5.84 23.82 8.24
N GLU A 119 -6.52 24.87 8.72
CA GLU A 119 -6.76 26.14 7.98
C GLU A 119 -5.49 26.71 7.31
N ALA A 120 -4.36 26.67 8.02
CA ALA A 120 -3.07 27.19 7.56
C ALA A 120 -2.44 26.35 6.44
N GLU A 121 -2.67 25.04 6.44
CA GLU A 121 -2.19 24.14 5.40
C GLU A 121 -3.14 24.13 4.19
N GLY A 122 -4.45 24.15 4.44
CA GLY A 122 -5.47 24.36 3.41
C GLY A 122 -5.24 25.65 2.61
N ALA A 123 -4.71 26.71 3.25
CA ALA A 123 -4.29 27.93 2.56
C ALA A 123 -3.14 27.72 1.55
N GLN A 124 -2.22 26.80 1.81
CA GLN A 124 -1.10 26.46 0.93
C GLN A 124 -1.51 25.47 -0.17
N LEU A 125 -2.49 24.60 0.10
CA LEU A 125 -3.01 23.63 -0.87
C LEU A 125 -4.01 24.25 -1.86
N ARG A 126 -4.79 25.26 -1.45
CA ARG A 126 -5.79 25.96 -2.29
C ARG A 126 -5.25 26.41 -3.67
N PRO A 127 -4.05 27.02 -3.80
CA PRO A 127 -3.46 27.34 -5.11
C PRO A 127 -3.15 26.10 -5.97
N ARG A 128 -2.68 25.00 -5.36
CA ARG A 128 -2.40 23.73 -6.07
C ARG A 128 -3.69 23.07 -6.56
N ALA A 129 -4.71 23.00 -5.71
CA ALA A 129 -6.05 22.53 -6.06
C ALA A 129 -6.65 23.31 -7.25
N ARG A 130 -6.54 24.65 -7.22
CA ARG A 130 -6.96 25.51 -8.34
C ARG A 130 -6.22 25.17 -9.63
N ASN A 131 -4.89 25.07 -9.58
CA ASN A 131 -4.09 24.76 -10.77
C ASN A 131 -4.44 23.39 -11.34
N LEU A 132 -4.62 22.37 -10.49
CA LEU A 132 -5.03 21.02 -10.89
C LEU A 132 -6.38 21.03 -11.63
N LEU A 133 -7.43 21.62 -11.03
CA LEU A 133 -8.76 21.65 -11.64
C LEU A 133 -8.81 22.50 -12.92
N CYS A 134 -8.08 23.62 -12.97
CA CYS A 134 -7.92 24.39 -14.21
C CYS A 134 -7.19 23.59 -15.30
N SER A 135 -6.19 22.79 -14.95
CA SER A 135 -5.48 21.92 -15.90
C SER A 135 -6.36 20.75 -16.38
N LEU A 136 -7.23 20.21 -15.52
CA LEU A 136 -8.22 19.21 -15.90
C LEU A 136 -9.22 19.78 -16.91
N GLU A 137 -9.74 21.00 -16.71
CA GLU A 137 -10.67 21.61 -17.67
C GLU A 137 -9.98 21.94 -19.02
N LEU A 138 -8.69 22.30 -19.00
CA LEU A 138 -7.89 22.43 -20.22
C LEU A 138 -7.76 21.10 -20.96
N VAL A 139 -7.40 20.01 -20.27
CA VAL A 139 -7.34 18.65 -20.83
C VAL A 139 -8.69 18.25 -21.41
N ARG A 140 -9.78 18.50 -20.67
CA ARG A 140 -11.15 18.22 -21.14
C ARG A 140 -11.47 18.96 -22.43
N THR A 141 -11.11 20.25 -22.50
CA THR A 141 -11.33 21.08 -23.68
C THR A 141 -10.56 20.56 -24.90
N VAL A 142 -9.25 20.32 -24.80
CA VAL A 142 -8.43 19.90 -25.95
C VAL A 142 -8.75 18.48 -26.41
N LEU A 143 -9.07 17.55 -25.50
CA LEU A 143 -9.50 16.19 -25.87
C LEU A 143 -10.89 16.18 -26.53
N ARG A 144 -11.82 17.03 -26.06
CA ARG A 144 -13.15 17.21 -26.67
C ARG A 144 -13.01 17.75 -28.10
N GLU A 145 -12.16 18.74 -28.34
CA GLU A 145 -11.88 19.25 -29.68
C GLU A 145 -11.19 18.20 -30.59
N GLN A 146 -10.24 17.45 -30.06
CA GLN A 146 -9.56 16.36 -30.78
C GLN A 146 -10.55 15.26 -31.22
N SER A 147 -11.45 14.85 -30.31
CA SER A 147 -12.47 13.81 -30.58
C SER A 147 -13.44 14.17 -31.73
N LEU A 148 -13.62 15.47 -32.00
CA LEU A 148 -14.46 16.01 -33.07
C LEU A 148 -13.67 16.38 -34.34
N SER A 149 -12.34 16.17 -34.35
CA SER A 149 -11.46 16.65 -35.43
C SER A 149 -10.75 15.50 -36.14
N GLN A 150 -9.88 14.74 -35.45
CA GLN A 150 -9.11 13.63 -36.05
C GLN A 150 -8.83 12.51 -35.02
N PRO A 151 -9.19 11.24 -35.32
CA PRO A 151 -9.05 10.14 -34.35
C PRO A 151 -7.71 9.39 -34.42
N GLY A 152 -6.70 9.90 -35.13
CA GLY A 152 -5.50 9.12 -35.53
C GLY A 152 -4.17 9.43 -34.83
N THR A 153 -3.97 10.64 -34.29
CA THR A 153 -2.71 11.04 -33.63
C THR A 153 -2.96 12.23 -32.71
N TYR A 154 -2.39 12.20 -31.50
CA TYR A 154 -2.46 13.31 -30.55
C TYR A 154 -1.46 14.43 -30.91
N PRO A 155 -1.91 15.67 -31.18
CA PRO A 155 -1.04 16.79 -31.53
C PRO A 155 -0.35 17.38 -30.28
N GLU A 156 0.70 18.16 -30.49
CA GLU A 156 1.54 18.71 -29.42
C GLU A 156 0.78 19.51 -28.35
N PRO A 157 -0.25 20.34 -28.65
CA PRO A 157 -1.02 21.02 -27.61
C PRO A 157 -1.77 20.06 -26.67
N VAL A 158 -2.20 18.89 -27.17
CA VAL A 158 -2.82 17.86 -26.33
C VAL A 158 -1.77 17.17 -25.47
N ARG A 159 -0.60 16.86 -26.04
CA ARG A 159 0.55 16.29 -25.30
C ARG A 159 0.96 17.20 -24.15
N ALA A 160 1.19 18.48 -24.43
CA ALA A 160 1.58 19.47 -23.43
C ALA A 160 0.52 19.64 -22.32
N ALA A 161 -0.78 19.67 -22.66
CA ALA A 161 -1.84 19.75 -21.67
C ALA A 161 -1.90 18.51 -20.75
N LEU A 162 -1.69 17.30 -21.32
CA LEU A 162 -1.66 16.06 -20.54
C LEU A 162 -0.43 15.99 -19.62
N VAL A 163 0.77 16.36 -20.09
CA VAL A 163 1.98 16.41 -19.25
C VAL A 163 1.83 17.42 -18.11
N GLN A 164 1.24 18.59 -18.39
CA GLN A 164 1.00 19.61 -17.37
C GLN A 164 -0.02 19.15 -16.32
N PHE A 165 -1.10 18.49 -16.74
CA PHE A 165 -2.09 17.89 -15.83
C PHE A 165 -1.46 16.79 -14.98
N ASP A 166 -0.75 15.85 -15.60
CA ASP A 166 -0.10 14.72 -14.93
C ASP A 166 0.88 15.16 -13.84
N ARG A 167 1.69 16.19 -14.14
CA ARG A 167 2.59 16.83 -13.17
C ARG A 167 1.82 17.51 -12.04
N LEU A 168 0.83 18.34 -12.34
CA LEU A 168 0.05 19.06 -11.32
C LEU A 168 -0.73 18.11 -10.41
N PHE A 169 -1.17 16.97 -10.94
CA PHE A 169 -1.82 15.91 -10.19
C PHE A 169 -0.84 15.31 -9.16
N ALA A 170 0.35 14.92 -9.61
CA ALA A 170 1.39 14.38 -8.74
C ALA A 170 1.86 15.39 -7.67
N GLU A 171 2.05 16.66 -8.04
CA GLU A 171 2.42 17.74 -7.12
C GLU A 171 1.33 18.04 -6.07
N PHE A 172 0.06 17.88 -6.43
CA PHE A 172 -1.07 18.04 -5.51
C PHE A 172 -1.19 16.83 -4.59
N GLU A 173 -1.18 15.61 -5.12
CA GLU A 173 -1.30 14.35 -4.37
C GLU A 173 -0.24 14.25 -3.27
N LEU A 174 1.04 14.48 -3.62
CA LEU A 174 2.13 14.50 -2.64
C LEU A 174 1.90 15.54 -1.54
N SER A 175 1.45 16.74 -1.88
CA SER A 175 1.26 17.81 -0.90
C SER A 175 0.06 17.56 0.00
N TYR A 176 -1.05 17.09 -0.56
CA TYR A 176 -2.28 16.81 0.15
C TYR A 176 -2.09 15.69 1.17
N VAL A 177 -1.50 14.57 0.75
CA VAL A 177 -1.22 13.43 1.66
C VAL A 177 -0.20 13.81 2.73
N SER A 178 0.83 14.61 2.41
CA SER A 178 1.83 15.06 3.40
C SER A 178 1.26 16.03 4.45
N SER A 179 0.14 16.70 4.15
CA SER A 179 -0.61 17.53 5.11
C SER A 179 -1.54 16.71 6.01
N LEU A 180 -2.11 15.62 5.48
CA LEU A 180 -3.01 14.76 6.27
C LEU A 180 -2.29 13.80 7.21
N VAL A 181 -1.15 13.24 6.78
CA VAL A 181 -0.45 12.18 7.52
C VAL A 181 1.06 12.38 7.48
N ALA A 182 1.73 12.04 8.58
CA ALA A 182 3.19 11.97 8.63
C ALA A 182 3.72 10.94 7.61
N VAL A 183 4.35 11.43 6.55
CA VAL A 183 5.00 10.63 5.50
C VAL A 183 6.42 10.23 5.90
N LYS A 184 6.90 9.08 5.40
CA LYS A 184 8.22 8.52 5.74
C LYS A 184 9.37 9.45 5.33
N SER A 185 10.33 9.66 6.24
CA SER A 185 11.56 10.40 5.94
C SER A 185 12.48 9.59 5.00
N PRO A 186 13.43 10.22 4.30
CA PRO A 186 14.44 9.51 3.52
C PRO A 186 15.20 8.46 4.35
N GLU A 187 15.56 8.80 5.58
CA GLU A 187 16.28 7.91 6.51
C GLU A 187 15.42 6.76 7.04
N GLU A 188 14.10 6.90 7.04
CA GLU A 188 13.16 5.80 7.35
C GLU A 188 13.03 4.85 6.17
N ILE A 189 12.98 5.38 4.95
CA ILE A 189 12.97 4.60 3.70
C ILE A 189 14.29 3.81 3.56
N TYR A 190 15.45 4.44 3.80
CA TYR A 190 16.73 3.74 3.79
C TYR A 190 16.78 2.59 4.80
N ARG A 191 16.34 2.82 6.05
CA ARG A 191 16.29 1.76 7.07
C ARG A 191 15.28 0.66 6.71
N GLN A 192 14.15 0.98 6.09
CA GLN A 192 13.22 -0.03 5.58
C GLN A 192 13.86 -0.87 4.47
N GLN A 193 14.64 -0.24 3.57
CA GLN A 193 15.36 -0.94 2.50
C GLN A 193 16.44 -1.89 3.04
N GLU A 194 17.18 -1.50 4.09
CA GLU A 194 18.14 -2.40 4.76
C GLU A 194 17.45 -3.66 5.32
N ILE A 195 16.22 -3.54 5.83
CA ILE A 195 15.42 -4.67 6.32
C ILE A 195 14.94 -5.55 5.15
N ILE A 196 14.51 -4.96 4.04
CA ILE A 196 14.15 -5.69 2.82
C ILE A 196 15.34 -6.51 2.33
N VAL A 197 16.55 -5.93 2.27
CA VAL A 197 17.77 -6.65 1.89
C VAL A 197 18.05 -7.81 2.85
N LEU A 198 18.02 -7.59 4.17
CA LEU A 198 18.19 -8.65 5.16
C LEU A 198 17.16 -9.79 4.97
N PHE A 199 15.92 -9.46 4.64
CA PHE A 199 14.87 -10.47 4.43
C PHE A 199 15.10 -11.26 3.13
N CYS A 200 15.49 -10.61 2.02
CA CYS A 200 15.86 -11.29 0.78
C CYS A 200 17.04 -12.25 0.99
N GLU A 201 18.13 -11.78 1.60
CA GLU A 201 19.31 -12.59 1.98
C GLU A 201 18.94 -13.77 2.87
N THR A 202 18.03 -13.56 3.82
CA THR A 202 17.50 -14.62 4.71
C THR A 202 16.71 -15.67 3.94
N VAL A 203 15.84 -15.25 3.02
CA VAL A 203 15.04 -16.16 2.17
C VAL A 203 15.97 -16.98 1.26
N GLU A 204 16.93 -16.34 0.59
CA GLU A 204 17.88 -17.03 -0.28
C GLU A 204 18.71 -18.07 0.48
N ARG A 205 19.17 -17.74 1.70
CA ARG A 205 19.84 -18.71 2.58
C ARG A 205 18.91 -19.85 3.01
N ALA A 206 17.66 -19.54 3.36
CA ALA A 206 16.67 -20.51 3.79
C ALA A 206 16.29 -21.49 2.66
N LEU A 207 16.19 -21.02 1.42
CA LEU A 207 16.05 -21.85 0.22
C LEU A 207 17.29 -22.75 0.03
N ARG A 208 18.50 -22.19 0.07
CA ARG A 208 19.77 -22.94 -0.05
C ARG A 208 19.96 -24.00 1.05
N SER A 209 19.43 -23.76 2.25
CA SER A 209 19.47 -24.70 3.38
C SER A 209 18.28 -25.67 3.43
N GLY A 210 17.32 -25.56 2.51
CA GLY A 210 16.12 -26.41 2.45
C GLY A 210 15.16 -26.19 3.63
N TYR A 211 15.15 -25.01 4.24
CA TYR A 211 14.20 -24.62 5.28
C TYR A 211 12.88 -24.09 4.70
N LEU A 212 12.96 -23.49 3.51
CA LEU A 212 11.83 -23.03 2.69
C LEU A 212 11.93 -23.66 1.30
N THR A 213 10.82 -23.74 0.58
CA THR A 213 10.80 -24.11 -0.85
C THR A 213 10.32 -22.93 -1.69
N GLN A 214 10.66 -22.91 -2.99
CA GLN A 214 10.19 -21.87 -3.91
C GLN A 214 8.65 -21.86 -4.01
N GLU A 215 8.02 -23.04 -4.00
CA GLU A 215 6.56 -23.20 -3.99
C GLU A 215 5.88 -22.45 -2.84
N MET A 216 6.50 -22.40 -1.65
CA MET A 216 5.96 -21.62 -0.52
C MET A 216 5.99 -20.11 -0.82
N ILE A 217 7.06 -19.62 -1.45
CA ILE A 217 7.24 -18.21 -1.80
C ILE A 217 6.21 -17.81 -2.87
N ASP A 218 6.13 -18.59 -3.96
CA ASP A 218 5.25 -18.31 -5.10
C ASP A 218 3.77 -18.46 -4.72
N GLY A 219 3.46 -19.40 -3.82
CA GLY A 219 2.13 -19.59 -3.24
C GLY A 219 1.73 -18.56 -2.18
N TYR A 220 2.63 -17.64 -1.79
CA TYR A 220 2.43 -16.69 -0.69
C TYR A 220 1.99 -17.35 0.63
N GLU A 221 2.62 -18.48 0.98
CA GLU A 221 2.24 -19.30 2.14
C GLU A 221 2.12 -18.47 3.44
N PRO A 222 0.96 -18.44 4.13
CA PRO A 222 0.72 -17.54 5.27
C PRO A 222 1.74 -17.66 6.40
N LEU A 223 2.34 -18.84 6.58
CA LEU A 223 3.36 -19.12 7.58
C LEU A 223 4.65 -18.29 7.37
N LEU A 224 4.97 -17.91 6.13
CA LEU A 224 6.17 -17.12 5.79
C LEU A 224 6.20 -15.77 6.51
N MET A 225 5.03 -15.21 6.84
CA MET A 225 4.89 -13.99 7.64
C MET A 225 5.50 -14.11 9.05
N PHE A 226 5.64 -15.33 9.57
CA PHE A 226 6.29 -15.63 10.85
C PHE A 226 7.71 -16.16 10.64
N THR A 227 7.89 -17.12 9.72
CA THR A 227 9.17 -17.80 9.52
C THR A 227 10.27 -16.87 9.02
N ILE A 228 9.98 -16.00 8.04
CA ILE A 228 11.00 -15.10 7.47
C ILE A 228 11.51 -14.12 8.53
N PRO A 229 10.66 -13.40 9.30
CA PRO A 229 11.14 -12.54 10.39
C PRO A 229 11.90 -13.28 11.49
N ARG A 230 11.45 -14.49 11.89
CA ARG A 230 12.13 -15.35 12.88
C ARG A 230 13.56 -15.71 12.41
N LEU A 231 13.73 -16.13 11.15
CA LEU A 231 15.03 -16.42 10.55
C LEU A 231 15.89 -15.16 10.30
N ALA A 232 15.25 -14.03 9.99
CA ALA A 232 15.95 -12.77 9.72
C ALA A 232 16.61 -12.19 10.98
N ILE A 233 15.98 -12.38 12.16
CA ILE A 233 16.60 -12.02 13.44
C ILE A 233 17.87 -12.83 13.69
N ILE A 234 17.89 -14.14 13.43
CA ILE A 234 19.11 -14.95 13.56
C ILE A 234 20.17 -14.49 12.54
N SER A 235 19.77 -14.35 11.27
CA SER A 235 20.68 -13.99 10.18
C SER A 235 21.32 -12.61 10.41
N GLY A 236 20.54 -11.60 10.82
CA GLY A 236 21.05 -10.25 11.08
C GLY A 236 21.88 -10.11 12.36
N LEU A 237 21.74 -11.01 13.34
CA LEU A 237 22.55 -10.99 14.57
C LEU A 237 23.85 -11.81 14.48
N LEU A 238 23.92 -12.78 13.56
CA LEU A 238 25.08 -13.69 13.42
C LEU A 238 25.83 -13.54 12.09
N ILE A 239 25.11 -13.43 10.96
CA ILE A 239 25.66 -13.50 9.61
C ILE A 239 25.92 -12.10 9.05
N TYR A 240 25.02 -11.15 9.30
CA TYR A 240 25.07 -9.78 8.79
C TYR A 240 25.18 -8.74 9.94
N PRO A 241 26.27 -8.75 10.74
CA PRO A 241 26.40 -7.90 11.94
C PRO A 241 26.44 -6.39 11.66
N GLU A 242 26.76 -5.99 10.42
CA GLU A 242 26.72 -4.59 9.94
C GLU A 242 25.35 -4.18 9.36
N GLY A 243 24.38 -5.11 9.31
CA GLY A 243 23.06 -4.88 8.74
C GLY A 243 22.10 -4.10 9.67
N PRO A 244 20.77 -4.10 9.37
CA PRO A 244 19.78 -3.30 10.10
C PRO A 244 19.59 -3.73 11.57
N LEU A 245 20.12 -4.89 11.96
CA LEU A 245 20.13 -5.41 13.34
C LEU A 245 21.48 -5.18 14.05
N SER A 246 22.39 -4.38 13.50
CA SER A 246 23.68 -4.08 14.12
C SER A 246 23.51 -3.55 15.54
N LEU A 247 24.23 -4.18 16.47
CA LEU A 247 24.27 -3.82 17.89
C LEU A 247 25.58 -3.15 18.30
N GLU A 248 26.36 -2.67 17.31
CA GLU A 248 27.52 -1.80 17.54
C GLU A 248 27.09 -0.33 17.68
N ARG A 249 26.01 0.04 16.97
CA ARG A 249 25.41 1.37 16.96
C ARG A 249 24.30 1.46 18.01
N GLY A 250 24.04 2.66 18.53
CA GLY A 250 22.97 2.89 19.50
C GLY A 250 21.56 2.66 18.92
N PRO A 251 20.54 2.37 19.77
CA PRO A 251 19.18 2.08 19.32
C PRO A 251 18.52 3.20 18.52
N GLU A 252 18.96 4.45 18.68
CA GLU A 252 18.47 5.61 17.90
C GLU A 252 18.86 5.54 16.41
N GLN A 253 19.89 4.77 16.05
CA GLN A 253 20.30 4.59 14.66
C GLN A 253 19.58 3.42 13.99
N MET A 254 19.02 2.49 14.78
CA MET A 254 18.25 1.34 14.32
C MET A 254 16.84 1.74 13.85
N SER A 255 16.22 0.92 12.99
CA SER A 255 14.81 1.12 12.58
C SER A 255 13.87 1.11 13.79
N ARG A 256 12.83 1.95 13.76
CA ARG A 256 11.76 2.02 14.79
C ARG A 256 11.08 0.67 15.03
N VAL A 257 11.09 -0.20 14.02
CA VAL A 257 10.62 -1.59 14.09
C VAL A 257 11.41 -2.38 15.14
N PHE A 258 12.74 -2.28 15.15
CA PHE A 258 13.62 -3.10 16.00
C PHE A 258 14.15 -2.39 17.24
N SER A 259 14.24 -1.05 17.25
CA SER A 259 14.85 -0.30 18.34
C SER A 259 14.22 -0.50 19.74
N PRO A 260 12.90 -0.76 19.91
CA PRO A 260 12.31 -1.10 21.21
C PRO A 260 12.88 -2.40 21.78
N PHE A 261 13.33 -3.32 20.92
CA PHE A 261 13.82 -4.65 21.28
C PHE A 261 15.35 -4.72 21.41
N TYR A 262 16.08 -3.61 21.26
CA TYR A 262 17.56 -3.57 21.26
C TYR A 262 18.22 -4.37 22.39
N ASN A 263 17.76 -4.20 23.63
CA ASN A 263 18.28 -4.92 24.79
C ASN A 263 17.96 -6.42 24.79
N LEU A 264 16.89 -6.83 24.13
CA LEU A 264 16.49 -8.22 23.97
C LEU A 264 17.25 -8.86 22.80
N LEU A 265 17.40 -8.17 21.68
CA LEU A 265 18.27 -8.57 20.56
C LEU A 265 19.71 -8.82 21.02
N LYS A 266 20.24 -7.97 21.91
CA LYS A 266 21.57 -8.19 22.54
C LYS A 266 21.64 -9.49 23.32
N LYS A 267 20.64 -9.79 24.16
CA LYS A 267 20.56 -11.06 24.90
C LYS A 267 20.43 -12.27 23.96
N ILE A 268 19.62 -12.15 22.90
CA ILE A 268 19.45 -13.20 21.88
C ILE A 268 20.78 -13.48 21.19
N ARG A 269 21.48 -12.45 20.69
CA ARG A 269 22.81 -12.58 20.07
C ARG A 269 23.81 -13.26 21.00
N ASP A 270 23.87 -12.82 22.26
CA ASP A 270 24.84 -13.33 23.23
C ASP A 270 24.57 -14.80 23.59
N LEU A 271 23.31 -15.26 23.54
CA LEU A 271 22.95 -16.69 23.62
C LEU A 271 23.29 -17.46 22.34
N LEU A 272 22.92 -16.91 21.17
CA LEU A 272 23.17 -17.55 19.87
C LEU A 272 24.67 -17.79 19.62
N ARG A 273 25.56 -16.91 20.10
CA ARG A 273 27.02 -17.05 20.00
C ARG A 273 27.63 -18.21 20.80
N VAL A 274 26.86 -18.82 21.71
CA VAL A 274 27.29 -19.99 22.51
C VAL A 274 26.90 -21.31 21.84
N LEU A 275 25.96 -21.30 20.90
CA LEU A 275 25.49 -22.49 20.21
C LEU A 275 26.53 -22.99 19.20
N SER A 276 26.65 -24.32 19.10
CA SER A 276 27.32 -24.97 17.98
C SER A 276 26.54 -24.83 16.68
N ALA A 277 27.19 -25.12 15.54
CA ALA A 277 26.54 -25.08 14.23
C ALA A 277 25.37 -26.08 14.11
N GLU A 278 25.45 -27.24 14.79
CA GLU A 278 24.38 -28.23 14.83
C GLU A 278 23.17 -27.73 15.63
N GLU A 279 23.40 -27.18 16.82
CA GLU A 279 22.35 -26.59 17.66
C GLU A 279 21.67 -25.39 16.97
N LEU A 280 22.44 -24.57 16.26
CA LEU A 280 21.91 -23.45 15.47
C LEU A 280 21.02 -23.95 14.32
N CYS A 281 21.45 -24.98 13.58
CA CYS A 281 20.64 -25.61 12.52
C CYS A 281 19.34 -26.21 13.06
N LEU A 282 19.38 -26.86 14.23
CA LEU A 282 18.19 -27.37 14.90
C LEU A 282 17.25 -26.25 15.36
N LEU A 283 17.79 -25.13 15.87
CA LEU A 283 17.01 -23.95 16.24
C LEU A 283 16.31 -23.32 15.02
N GLU A 284 17.04 -23.11 13.92
CA GLU A 284 16.49 -22.54 12.69
C GLU A 284 15.36 -23.41 12.12
N ARG A 285 15.55 -24.73 12.06
CA ARG A 285 14.49 -25.68 11.68
C ARG A 285 13.28 -25.60 12.62
N SER A 286 13.50 -25.52 13.94
CA SER A 286 12.42 -25.39 14.92
C SER A 286 11.68 -24.05 14.88
N LEU A 287 12.21 -23.01 14.21
CA LEU A 287 11.53 -21.74 13.96
C LEU A 287 10.74 -21.73 12.64
N CYS A 288 11.09 -22.64 11.72
CA CYS A 288 10.37 -22.84 10.45
C CYS A 288 9.17 -23.77 10.61
N ALA A 289 9.28 -24.78 11.46
CA ALA A 289 8.12 -25.54 11.92
C ALA A 289 7.17 -24.59 12.65
N ALA A 290 5.98 -24.39 12.09
CA ALA A 290 4.89 -23.69 12.77
C ALA A 290 4.62 -24.33 14.14
N GLU A 291 4.05 -23.56 15.05
CA GLU A 291 3.39 -24.11 16.24
C GLU A 291 2.19 -24.94 15.75
N SER A 292 2.42 -26.23 15.52
CA SER A 292 1.37 -27.20 15.24
C SER A 292 0.45 -27.24 16.45
N GLU A 293 -0.82 -26.91 16.24
CA GLU A 293 -1.87 -26.82 17.26
C GLU A 293 -1.78 -27.94 18.30
N ASP A 294 -1.86 -27.58 19.60
CA ASP A 294 -1.88 -28.54 20.70
C ASP A 294 -2.97 -29.60 20.48
N PRO A 295 -2.64 -30.90 20.29
CA PRO A 295 -3.62 -31.96 20.15
C PRO A 295 -4.15 -32.39 21.54
N HIS A 296 -4.56 -31.42 22.35
CA HIS A 296 -5.08 -31.56 23.71
C HIS A 296 -6.43 -30.85 23.90
N GLY A 297 -7.33 -31.01 22.93
CA GLY A 297 -8.76 -30.90 23.20
C GLY A 297 -9.20 -32.03 24.15
N PRO A 298 -9.73 -31.75 25.36
CA PRO A 298 -10.24 -32.79 26.24
C PRO A 298 -11.52 -33.39 25.64
N ALA A 299 -11.51 -34.68 25.36
CA ALA A 299 -12.68 -35.39 24.86
C ALA A 299 -13.80 -35.42 25.91
N THR A 300 -14.95 -34.80 25.61
CA THR A 300 -16.19 -34.98 26.37
C THR A 300 -17.34 -35.35 25.45
N PRO A 301 -17.99 -36.53 25.63
CA PRO A 301 -19.21 -36.89 24.92
C PRO A 301 -20.44 -36.13 25.50
N PRO A 302 -21.57 -36.08 24.76
CA PRO A 302 -22.58 -35.05 24.96
C PRO A 302 -23.69 -35.41 25.97
N THR A 303 -24.15 -34.43 26.74
CA THR A 303 -25.48 -34.43 27.39
C THR A 303 -26.11 -33.04 27.43
N TRP A 304 -27.44 -33.05 27.44
CA TRP A 304 -28.36 -31.93 27.21
C TRP A 304 -28.80 -31.25 28.51
N GLY A 305 -29.04 -29.93 28.50
CA GLY A 305 -30.02 -29.32 29.42
C GLY A 305 -29.70 -27.97 30.09
N ALA A 306 -30.19 -26.89 29.47
CA ALA A 306 -30.93 -25.75 30.08
C ALA A 306 -30.36 -24.87 31.23
N ALA A 307 -30.72 -23.59 31.11
CA ALA A 307 -30.98 -22.58 32.17
C ALA A 307 -29.82 -21.72 32.76
N MET A 308 -29.84 -20.44 32.37
CA MET A 308 -29.49 -19.26 33.18
C MET A 308 -30.59 -18.99 34.24
N PRO A 309 -30.54 -18.00 35.18
CA PRO A 309 -29.53 -16.94 35.39
C PRO A 309 -29.11 -16.71 36.88
N GLY A 310 -28.24 -15.73 37.17
CA GLY A 310 -27.99 -15.22 38.53
C GLY A 310 -26.88 -14.16 38.61
N VAL A 311 -27.04 -13.13 39.46
CA VAL A 311 -26.15 -11.95 39.59
C VAL A 311 -25.79 -11.70 41.07
N SER A 312 -24.57 -11.17 41.32
CA SER A 312 -24.04 -10.71 42.64
C SER A 312 -23.76 -11.83 43.69
N GLU A 313 -22.86 -11.69 44.68
CA GLU A 313 -22.10 -10.51 45.16
C GLU A 313 -20.76 -10.90 45.85
N ARG A 314 -19.72 -10.07 45.65
CA ARG A 314 -18.63 -9.63 46.58
C ARG A 314 -17.86 -10.56 47.56
N LEU A 315 -16.57 -10.19 47.68
CA LEU A 315 -15.65 -10.24 48.86
C LEU A 315 -14.98 -11.58 49.27
N ALA A 316 -13.66 -11.69 49.03
CA ALA A 316 -12.65 -12.04 50.06
C ALA A 316 -11.20 -11.84 49.55
N ALA A 317 -10.33 -11.34 50.43
CA ALA A 317 -8.86 -11.28 50.33
C ALA A 317 -8.30 -11.12 51.77
N PRO A 318 -6.96 -11.13 52.04
CA PRO A 318 -5.83 -11.58 51.23
C PRO A 318 -5.43 -13.00 51.70
N PRO A 319 -4.24 -13.39 52.24
CA PRO A 319 -2.96 -12.69 52.53
C PRO A 319 -1.99 -12.71 51.32
N ALA A 320 -0.67 -12.54 51.57
CA ALA A 320 0.41 -12.67 50.60
C ALA A 320 1.62 -13.40 51.19
N THR A 321 2.38 -14.11 50.36
CA THR A 321 3.81 -14.45 50.58
C THR A 321 4.53 -14.51 49.22
N PRO A 322 5.83 -14.17 49.16
CA PRO A 322 6.49 -13.83 47.89
C PRO A 322 7.00 -15.07 47.15
N LEU A 323 6.53 -15.30 45.93
CA LEU A 323 7.07 -16.32 45.03
C LEU A 323 8.25 -15.77 44.22
N THR A 324 9.38 -16.47 44.31
CA THR A 324 10.62 -16.18 43.58
C THR A 324 10.47 -16.50 42.09
N PRO A 325 10.79 -15.59 41.16
CA PRO A 325 10.46 -15.73 39.74
C PRO A 325 11.48 -16.57 38.94
N TRP A 326 11.85 -17.77 39.43
CA TRP A 326 12.80 -18.67 38.74
C TRP A 326 12.48 -20.17 38.94
N GLN A 327 11.27 -20.60 38.59
CA GLN A 327 10.92 -22.03 38.48
C GLN A 327 10.00 -22.32 37.28
N HIS A 328 10.50 -22.15 36.05
CA HIS A 328 10.02 -22.89 34.88
C HIS A 328 11.20 -23.12 33.90
N PRO A 329 11.50 -24.37 33.49
CA PRO A 329 12.67 -24.66 32.67
C PRO A 329 12.32 -24.96 31.20
N GLU A 330 12.25 -23.95 30.34
CA GLU A 330 12.47 -24.15 28.90
C GLU A 330 13.27 -22.98 28.29
N PRO A 331 14.27 -23.25 27.42
CA PRO A 331 14.97 -22.23 26.65
C PRO A 331 14.28 -21.88 25.32
N ARG A 332 13.14 -22.52 25.00
CA ARG A 332 12.25 -22.11 23.90
C ARG A 332 11.63 -20.72 24.16
N CYS A 333 11.07 -20.12 23.12
CA CYS A 333 10.29 -18.86 23.14
C CYS A 333 11.03 -17.53 23.39
N ARG A 334 12.37 -17.46 23.50
CA ARG A 334 13.08 -16.15 23.56
C ARG A 334 13.41 -15.50 22.21
N GLY A 335 13.55 -16.27 21.13
CA GLY A 335 13.75 -15.74 19.77
C GLY A 335 12.43 -15.41 19.05
N ALA A 336 11.46 -16.33 19.12
CA ALA A 336 10.13 -16.17 18.51
C ALA A 336 9.40 -14.92 19.04
N GLY A 337 9.41 -14.69 20.36
CA GLY A 337 8.67 -13.58 20.97
C GLY A 337 9.03 -12.18 20.47
N VAL A 338 10.22 -11.94 19.89
CA VAL A 338 10.51 -10.67 19.21
C VAL A 338 9.82 -10.63 17.85
N ALA A 339 10.00 -11.64 17.00
CA ALA A 339 9.37 -11.70 15.68
C ALA A 339 7.83 -11.62 15.75
N ASP A 340 7.24 -12.29 16.74
CA ASP A 340 5.79 -12.34 16.91
C ASP A 340 5.25 -11.01 17.47
N GLN A 341 6.01 -10.33 18.35
CA GLN A 341 5.70 -8.96 18.78
C GLN A 341 5.93 -7.93 17.67
N LEU A 342 6.87 -8.15 16.76
CA LEU A 342 7.05 -7.31 15.57
C LEU A 342 5.85 -7.44 14.63
N GLN A 343 5.41 -8.66 14.36
CA GLN A 343 4.22 -8.93 13.56
C GLN A 343 2.95 -8.35 14.19
N THR A 344 2.84 -8.37 15.52
CA THR A 344 1.70 -7.79 16.24
C THR A 344 1.72 -6.25 16.22
N ASN A 345 2.86 -5.62 16.51
CA ASN A 345 2.96 -4.16 16.69
C ASN A 345 3.25 -3.37 15.40
N PHE A 346 3.86 -4.00 14.39
CA PHE A 346 4.30 -3.38 13.13
C PHE A 346 3.75 -4.15 11.91
N ALA A 347 2.53 -4.69 12.04
CA ALA A 347 1.90 -5.57 11.05
C ALA A 347 1.87 -4.98 9.62
N SER A 348 1.63 -3.67 9.46
CA SER A 348 1.62 -3.02 8.13
C SER A 348 3.01 -2.93 7.52
N ASP A 349 3.99 -2.39 8.23
CA ASP A 349 5.37 -2.32 7.72
C ASP A 349 5.91 -3.72 7.37
N LEU A 350 5.57 -4.74 8.17
CA LEU A 350 5.99 -6.12 7.92
C LEU A 350 5.35 -6.70 6.64
N ARG A 351 4.06 -6.45 6.40
CA ARG A 351 3.38 -6.80 5.14
C ARG A 351 4.01 -6.07 3.94
N SER A 352 4.30 -4.78 4.09
CA SER A 352 4.97 -3.96 3.06
C SER A 352 6.32 -4.53 2.63
N ILE A 353 7.15 -4.86 3.64
CA ILE A 353 8.47 -5.46 3.46
C ILE A 353 8.33 -6.82 2.78
N LEU A 354 7.50 -7.72 3.29
CA LEU A 354 7.33 -9.08 2.73
C LEU A 354 6.75 -9.06 1.31
N LYS A 355 5.77 -8.21 1.02
CA LYS A 355 5.23 -8.00 -0.34
C LYS A 355 6.31 -7.55 -1.33
N THR A 356 7.29 -6.77 -0.87
CA THR A 356 8.44 -6.35 -1.68
C THR A 356 9.45 -7.49 -1.85
N VAL A 357 9.78 -8.21 -0.77
CA VAL A 357 10.67 -9.39 -0.78
C VAL A 357 10.15 -10.47 -1.72
N PHE A 358 8.87 -10.84 -1.63
CA PHE A 358 8.27 -11.87 -2.50
C PHE A 358 8.29 -11.47 -3.97
N LYS A 359 8.03 -10.20 -4.31
CA LYS A 359 8.18 -9.71 -5.69
C LYS A 359 9.61 -9.86 -6.20
N ILE A 360 10.61 -9.51 -5.39
CA ILE A 360 12.02 -9.62 -5.76
C ILE A 360 12.41 -11.10 -5.96
N VAL A 361 12.12 -11.96 -4.97
CA VAL A 361 12.51 -13.38 -5.00
C VAL A 361 11.79 -14.15 -6.11
N ALA A 362 10.49 -13.94 -6.31
CA ALA A 362 9.76 -14.56 -7.42
C ALA A 362 10.28 -14.10 -8.80
N SER A 363 10.69 -12.83 -8.94
CA SER A 363 11.28 -12.33 -10.20
C SER A 363 12.68 -12.89 -10.52
N GLN A 364 13.34 -13.54 -9.56
CA GLN A 364 14.60 -14.25 -9.77
C GLN A 364 14.39 -15.74 -10.11
N GLY A 365 13.14 -16.23 -10.04
CA GLY A 365 12.74 -17.61 -10.29
C GLY A 365 12.57 -17.99 -11.76
N ASP A 366 12.67 -17.03 -12.70
CA ASP A 366 12.75 -17.27 -14.14
C ASP A 366 14.22 -17.37 -14.57
N PRO A 367 14.84 -18.58 -14.62
CA PRO A 367 16.05 -18.77 -15.39
C PRO A 367 15.71 -18.58 -16.87
N SER A 368 16.39 -17.63 -17.49
CA SER A 368 16.35 -17.39 -18.94
C SER A 368 16.39 -18.70 -19.74
N GLU A 369 15.47 -18.83 -20.71
CA GLU A 369 15.56 -19.83 -21.78
C GLU A 369 16.72 -19.50 -22.76
N ASP A 370 17.95 -19.40 -22.24
CA ASP A 370 19.18 -19.44 -23.03
C ASP A 370 19.54 -20.90 -23.35
N LEU A 371 18.68 -21.54 -24.13
CA LEU A 371 18.96 -22.80 -24.82
C LEU A 371 19.08 -22.50 -26.32
N GLY A 372 20.30 -22.23 -26.73
CA GLY A 372 20.59 -21.69 -28.05
C GLY A 372 20.35 -22.69 -29.20
N THR A 373 20.10 -22.13 -30.38
CA THR A 373 20.27 -22.81 -31.67
C THR A 373 21.34 -22.08 -32.49
N SER A 374 22.59 -22.49 -32.28
CA SER A 374 23.68 -22.24 -33.22
C SER A 374 23.99 -23.54 -33.97
N SER A 375 23.89 -23.49 -35.31
CA SER A 375 24.19 -24.57 -36.27
C SER A 375 23.24 -25.79 -36.19
N GLU A 376 22.73 -26.34 -37.29
CA GLU A 376 23.27 -26.44 -38.67
C GLU A 376 22.35 -25.86 -39.77
#